data_AF-A0A4S3LNS5-F1
#
_entry.id   AF-A0A4S3LNS5-F1
#
_cell.length_a   1.000
_cell.length_b   1.000
_cell.length_c   1.000
_cell.angle_alpha   90.00
_cell.angle_beta   90.00
_cell.angle_gamma   90.00
#
_symmetry.space_group_name_H-M   'P 1'
#
loop_
_entity.id
_entity.type
_entity.pdbx_description
1 polymer ?
#
loop_
_entity_poly.entity_id
_entity_poly.type
_entity_poly.pdbx_seq_one_letter_code
_entity_poly.pdbx_strand_id
1 'polypeptide(L)'
;VYDKNKLKNPPKSLDELINSNQNWKVIYEDPRTSTPGLGLMLWMQKVYGDKAPEAWEKLAKKTVTVTKGWSEAYGLFLKGESDLVLSYTTSPAYHIVEEKKDNYAAADFTEGHYMQIEVAGQLANSKQPKLAEAFMKFVTTEDFQKVIPSGNWMYPVINTPLPDAFKQLTVPAKSLQYSAQDVATHRSQWIQAWQNAVSR
;
A
#
# COMPACT_ATOMS: atom_id res chain seq x y z
N VAL A 1 1.29 7.74 -2.90
CA VAL A 1 1.78 8.20 -4.23
C VAL A 1 1.20 9.57 -4.53
N TYR A 2 1.94 10.44 -5.23
CA TYR A 2 1.54 11.78 -5.64
C TYR A 2 2.13 12.14 -7.02
N ASP A 3 1.61 13.21 -7.64
CA ASP A 3 2.15 13.79 -8.87
C ASP A 3 3.06 15.01 -8.55
N LYS A 4 4.36 14.90 -8.82
CA LYS A 4 5.37 15.96 -8.60
C LYS A 4 5.09 17.24 -9.38
N ASN A 5 4.31 17.17 -10.46
CA ASN A 5 3.93 18.37 -11.20
C ASN A 5 2.90 19.19 -10.44
N LYS A 6 2.02 18.54 -9.67
CA LYS A 6 0.92 19.17 -8.93
C LYS A 6 1.26 19.46 -7.47
N LEU A 7 1.97 18.54 -6.81
CA LEU A 7 2.32 18.64 -5.40
C LEU A 7 3.84 18.82 -5.22
N LYS A 8 4.27 20.08 -5.05
CA LYS A 8 5.71 20.44 -4.94
C LYS A 8 6.33 20.11 -3.59
N ASN A 9 5.54 20.19 -2.53
CA ASN A 9 5.96 19.94 -1.15
C ASN A 9 5.07 18.82 -0.57
N PRO A 10 5.32 17.55 -0.93
CA PRO A 10 4.58 16.43 -0.33
C PRO A 10 4.94 16.27 1.15
N PRO A 11 4.08 15.62 1.94
CA PRO A 11 4.44 15.22 3.31
C PRO A 11 5.69 14.33 3.31
N LYS A 12 6.52 14.49 4.34
CA LYS A 12 7.76 13.74 4.56
C LYS A 12 7.65 12.74 5.71
N SER A 13 6.50 12.69 6.37
CA SER A 13 6.18 11.73 7.43
C SER A 13 4.69 11.44 7.44
N LEU A 14 4.31 10.29 8.02
CA LEU A 14 2.90 9.98 8.24
C LEU A 14 2.31 11.02 9.20
N ASP A 15 3.09 11.46 10.19
CA ASP A 15 2.70 12.49 11.13
C ASP A 15 2.43 13.84 10.47
N GLU A 16 3.26 14.26 9.51
CA GLU A 16 3.04 15.49 8.76
C GLU A 16 1.77 15.39 7.92
N LEU A 17 1.56 14.28 7.22
CA LEU A 17 0.33 14.05 6.44
C LEU A 17 -0.91 14.26 7.31
N ILE A 18 -0.90 13.82 8.56
CA ILE A 18 -2.06 13.85 9.46
C ILE A 18 -2.21 15.21 10.16
N ASN A 19 -1.12 15.75 10.71
CA ASN A 19 -1.18 16.90 11.61
C ASN A 19 -0.90 18.25 10.95
N SER A 20 -0.37 18.28 9.73
CA SER A 20 -0.11 19.54 9.02
C SER A 20 -1.41 20.29 8.69
N ASN A 21 -1.35 21.63 8.70
CA ASN A 21 -2.44 22.50 8.25
C ASN A 21 -2.56 22.57 6.71
N GLN A 22 -1.70 21.86 5.97
CA GLN A 22 -1.82 21.74 4.52
C GLN A 22 -3.11 20.98 4.16
N ASN A 23 -3.86 21.53 3.21
CA ASN A 23 -5.14 21.01 2.75
C ASN A 23 -4.98 19.88 1.72
N TRP A 24 -4.13 18.90 2.02
CA TRP A 24 -3.95 17.75 1.16
C TRP A 24 -5.21 16.90 1.10
N LYS A 25 -5.59 16.52 -0.11
CA LYS A 25 -6.66 15.58 -0.39
C LYS A 25 -6.10 14.16 -0.51
N VAL A 26 -6.68 13.22 0.24
CA VAL A 26 -6.21 11.84 0.30
C VAL A 26 -7.32 10.88 -0.12
N ILE A 27 -6.95 9.86 -0.90
CA ILE A 27 -7.79 8.69 -1.18
C ILE A 27 -7.06 7.45 -0.67
N TYR A 28 -7.79 6.53 -0.05
CA TYR A 28 -7.28 5.22 0.35
C TYR A 28 -8.39 4.16 0.27
N GLU A 29 -8.04 2.90 0.51
CA GLU A 29 -8.98 1.79 0.44
C GLU A 29 -9.50 1.33 1.81
N ASP A 30 -10.68 0.73 1.82
CA ASP A 30 -11.32 0.17 3.01
C ASP A 30 -10.52 -1.04 3.55
N PRO A 31 -10.05 -1.02 4.82
CA PRO A 31 -9.25 -2.09 5.40
C PRO A 31 -10.01 -3.42 5.57
N ARG A 32 -11.33 -3.44 5.40
CA ARG A 32 -12.16 -4.65 5.50
C ARG A 32 -12.16 -5.44 4.20
N THR A 33 -11.86 -4.80 3.06
CA THR A 33 -11.94 -5.41 1.72
C THR A 33 -10.66 -5.34 0.92
N SER A 34 -9.75 -4.43 1.27
CA SER A 34 -8.51 -4.18 0.52
C SER A 34 -7.27 -4.45 1.37
N THR A 35 -6.33 -5.21 0.83
CA THR A 35 -5.04 -5.46 1.48
C THR A 35 -4.19 -4.19 1.64
N PRO A 36 -4.09 -3.27 0.66
CA PRO A 36 -3.45 -1.97 0.92
C PRO A 36 -4.18 -1.16 1.98
N GLY A 37 -5.51 -1.14 1.98
CA GLY A 37 -6.30 -0.49 3.04
C GLY A 37 -5.97 -1.04 4.43
N LEU A 38 -5.90 -2.37 4.57
CA LEU A 38 -5.46 -3.03 5.79
C LEU A 38 -4.03 -2.64 6.16
N GLY A 39 -3.14 -2.54 5.16
CA GLY A 39 -1.77 -2.05 5.32
C GLY A 39 -1.71 -0.66 5.95
N LEU A 40 -2.50 0.32 5.47
CA LEU A 40 -2.56 1.66 6.09
C LEU A 40 -3.12 1.61 7.51
N MET A 41 -4.12 0.76 7.79
CA MET A 41 -4.61 0.59 9.15
C MET A 41 -3.53 0.09 10.11
N LEU A 42 -2.76 -0.92 9.69
CA LEU A 42 -1.65 -1.44 10.47
C LEU A 42 -0.49 -0.43 10.57
N TRP A 43 -0.29 0.39 9.54
CA TRP A 43 0.71 1.45 9.52
C TRP A 43 0.37 2.57 10.51
N MET A 44 -0.87 3.06 10.48
CA MET A 44 -1.41 4.02 11.45
C MET A 44 -1.25 3.49 12.88
N GLN A 45 -1.59 2.22 13.10
CA GLN A 45 -1.42 1.59 14.41
C GLN A 45 0.05 1.49 14.83
N LYS A 46 0.98 1.19 13.92
CA LYS A 46 2.43 1.16 14.21
C LYS A 46 2.99 2.51 14.63
N VAL A 47 2.48 3.60 14.06
CA VAL A 47 2.98 4.96 14.32
C VAL A 47 2.31 5.58 15.55
N TYR A 48 0.99 5.40 15.69
CA TYR A 48 0.21 6.09 16.72
C TYR A 48 -0.17 5.23 17.93
N GLY A 49 -0.14 3.91 17.82
CA GLY A 49 -0.57 3.02 18.90
C GLY A 49 -1.99 3.35 19.36
N ASP A 50 -2.16 3.60 20.66
CA ASP A 50 -3.46 3.93 21.26
C ASP A 50 -4.03 5.27 20.76
N LYS A 51 -3.20 6.14 20.15
CA LYS A 51 -3.63 7.42 19.57
C LYS A 51 -4.12 7.31 18.11
N ALA A 52 -4.22 6.09 17.59
CA ALA A 52 -4.67 5.86 16.22
C ALA A 52 -6.10 6.41 15.96
N PRO A 53 -7.08 6.30 16.89
CA PRO A 53 -8.41 6.88 16.68
C PRO A 53 -8.38 8.39 16.42
N GLU A 54 -7.64 9.18 17.20
CA GLU A 54 -7.56 10.63 16.98
C GLU A 54 -6.80 10.97 15.69
N ALA A 55 -5.80 10.17 15.32
CA ALA A 55 -5.10 10.31 14.06
C ALA A 55 -6.02 10.03 12.85
N TRP A 56 -6.91 9.06 12.98
CA TRP A 56 -7.93 8.76 11.96
C TRP A 56 -8.97 9.87 11.81
N GLU A 57 -9.44 10.47 12.90
CA GLU A 57 -10.35 11.62 12.84
C GLU A 57 -9.72 12.81 12.11
N LYS A 58 -8.42 13.02 12.28
CA LYS A 58 -7.68 14.06 11.55
C LYS A 58 -7.52 13.71 10.08
N LEU A 59 -7.15 12.48 9.76
CA LEU A 59 -7.04 12.03 8.38
C LEU A 59 -8.40 12.08 7.66
N ALA A 60 -9.50 11.74 8.35
CA ALA A 60 -10.86 11.82 7.80
C ALA A 60 -11.23 13.23 7.30
N LYS A 61 -10.71 14.29 7.90
CA LYS A 61 -10.90 15.68 7.43
C LYS A 61 -10.19 15.98 6.11
N LYS A 62 -9.18 15.16 5.75
CA LYS A 62 -8.39 15.23 4.52
C LYS A 62 -8.82 14.19 3.48
N THR A 63 -9.65 13.23 3.87
CA THR A 63 -10.11 12.12 3.03
C THR A 63 -11.16 12.61 2.04
N VAL A 64 -10.92 12.38 0.75
CA VAL A 64 -11.91 12.61 -0.31
C VAL A 64 -12.90 11.46 -0.38
N THR A 65 -12.40 10.23 -0.41
CA THR A 65 -13.21 9.01 -0.39
C THR A 65 -12.41 7.82 0.09
N VAL A 66 -13.12 6.78 0.53
CA VAL A 66 -12.59 5.47 0.87
C VAL A 66 -13.20 4.45 -0.10
N THR A 67 -12.38 3.83 -0.94
CA THR A 67 -12.85 2.89 -1.98
C THR A 67 -12.79 1.45 -1.49
N LYS A 68 -13.51 0.53 -2.13
CA LYS A 68 -13.47 -0.89 -1.73
C LYS A 68 -12.14 -1.57 -2.10
N GLY A 69 -11.45 -1.07 -3.11
CA GLY A 69 -10.26 -1.70 -3.66
C GLY A 69 -9.36 -0.72 -4.42
N TRP A 70 -8.09 -1.11 -4.52
CA TRP A 70 -7.01 -0.24 -5.00
C TRP A 70 -7.23 0.33 -6.40
N SER A 71 -7.75 -0.47 -7.34
CA SER A 71 -7.94 -0.02 -8.73
C SER A 71 -8.87 1.20 -8.85
N GLU A 72 -9.91 1.26 -8.02
CA GLU A 72 -10.83 2.40 -7.98
C GLU A 72 -10.14 3.64 -7.40
N ALA A 73 -9.46 3.50 -6.25
CA ALA A 73 -8.71 4.58 -5.61
C ALA A 73 -7.66 5.17 -6.56
N TYR A 74 -6.85 4.31 -7.18
CA TYR A 74 -5.79 4.76 -8.09
C TYR A 74 -6.38 5.42 -9.35
N GLY A 75 -7.46 4.88 -9.90
CA GLY A 75 -8.15 5.49 -11.05
C GLY A 75 -8.70 6.89 -10.76
N LEU A 76 -9.26 7.13 -9.57
CA LEU A 76 -9.71 8.46 -9.13
C LEU A 76 -8.52 9.42 -8.96
N PHE A 77 -7.43 8.95 -8.36
CA PHE A 77 -6.19 9.73 -8.24
C PHE A 77 -5.64 10.18 -9.59
N LEU A 78 -5.58 9.29 -10.59
CA LEU A 78 -5.11 9.63 -11.94
C LEU A 78 -6.01 10.66 -12.64
N LYS A 79 -7.30 10.69 -12.30
CA LYS A 79 -8.25 11.73 -12.77
C LYS A 79 -8.11 13.06 -12.04
N GLY A 80 -7.29 13.14 -10.99
CA GLY A 80 -7.02 14.35 -10.24
C GLY A 80 -7.97 14.60 -9.07
N GLU A 81 -8.68 13.57 -8.60
CA GLU A 81 -9.62 13.69 -7.47
C GLU A 81 -8.93 13.93 -6.12
N SER A 82 -7.63 13.60 -6.01
CA SER A 82 -6.83 13.78 -4.80
C SER A 82 -5.39 14.19 -5.09
N ASP A 83 -4.71 14.75 -4.08
CA ASP A 83 -3.29 15.07 -4.13
C ASP A 83 -2.43 13.83 -3.89
N LEU A 84 -2.91 12.95 -3.01
CA LEU A 84 -2.27 11.69 -2.66
C LEU A 84 -3.24 10.51 -2.72
N VAL A 85 -2.69 9.34 -3.01
CA VAL A 85 -3.39 8.05 -2.88
C VAL A 85 -2.53 7.04 -2.12
N LEU A 86 -3.16 6.21 -1.29
CA LEU A 86 -2.49 5.05 -0.71
C LEU A 86 -2.15 4.07 -1.84
N SER A 87 -0.87 3.73 -1.94
CA SER A 87 -0.36 2.78 -2.92
C SER A 87 1.08 2.41 -2.56
N TYR A 88 1.78 1.72 -3.45
CA TYR A 88 3.09 1.14 -3.18
C TYR A 88 4.24 2.04 -3.62
N THR A 89 5.41 1.85 -3.01
CA THR A 89 6.66 2.54 -3.41
C THR A 89 7.08 2.20 -4.84
N THR A 90 6.61 1.08 -5.37
CA THR A 90 6.86 0.59 -6.72
C THR A 90 5.89 1.09 -7.78
N SER A 91 4.76 1.70 -7.39
CA SER A 91 3.77 2.21 -8.35
C SER A 91 4.33 3.18 -9.39
N PRO A 92 5.29 4.08 -9.08
CA PRO A 92 5.91 4.92 -10.10
C PRO A 92 6.58 4.15 -11.25
N ALA A 93 7.02 2.90 -11.05
CA ALA A 93 7.63 2.10 -12.11
C ALA A 93 6.67 1.84 -13.27
N TYR A 94 5.37 1.65 -13.00
CA TYR A 94 4.36 1.53 -14.05
C TYR A 94 4.39 2.74 -14.97
N HIS A 95 4.35 3.95 -14.40
CA HIS A 95 4.33 5.19 -15.19
C HIS A 95 5.63 5.40 -15.97
N ILE A 96 6.78 5.06 -15.38
CA ILE A 96 8.08 5.17 -16.05
C ILE A 96 8.16 4.22 -17.24
N VAL A 97 7.71 2.97 -17.08
CA VAL A 97 7.86 1.92 -18.08
C VAL A 97 6.78 2.02 -19.16
N GLU A 98 5.50 2.05 -18.77
CA GLU A 98 4.36 1.97 -19.69
C GLU A 98 4.00 3.32 -20.29
N GLU A 99 4.03 4.38 -19.47
CA GLU A 99 3.55 5.70 -19.88
C GLU A 99 4.68 6.68 -20.24
N LYS A 100 5.94 6.30 -20.03
CA LYS A 100 7.13 7.17 -20.18
C LYS A 100 7.02 8.46 -19.37
N LYS A 101 6.40 8.38 -18.19
CA LYS A 101 6.17 9.48 -17.26
C LYS A 101 6.97 9.27 -15.98
N ASP A 102 7.74 10.28 -15.60
CA ASP A 102 8.55 10.29 -14.38
C ASP A 102 7.98 11.19 -13.29
N ASN A 103 6.80 11.80 -13.52
CA ASN A 103 6.22 12.78 -12.59
C ASN A 103 5.53 12.14 -11.38
N TYR A 104 5.19 10.85 -11.41
CA TYR A 104 4.63 10.17 -10.24
C TYR A 104 5.71 9.71 -9.27
N ALA A 105 5.45 9.87 -7.97
CA ALA A 105 6.39 9.48 -6.93
C ALA A 105 5.68 8.90 -5.69
N ALA A 106 6.39 8.06 -4.95
CA ALA A 106 6.00 7.67 -3.60
C ALA A 106 6.60 8.67 -2.60
N ALA A 107 5.79 9.16 -1.67
CA ALA A 107 6.29 10.03 -0.60
C ALA A 107 7.04 9.17 0.42
N ASP A 108 8.28 9.53 0.74
CA ASP A 108 9.12 8.74 1.64
C ASP A 108 8.97 9.22 3.08
N PHE A 109 8.26 8.44 3.90
CA PHE A 109 7.91 8.82 5.26
C PHE A 109 8.98 8.35 6.26
N THR A 110 9.42 9.30 7.10
CA THR A 110 10.52 9.09 8.06
C THR A 110 10.29 7.97 9.08
N GLU A 111 9.04 7.64 9.41
CA GLU A 111 8.69 6.57 10.34
C GLU A 111 8.97 5.18 9.76
N GLY A 112 9.16 5.09 8.45
CA GLY A 112 9.18 3.86 7.68
C GLY A 112 7.83 3.53 7.06
N HIS A 113 7.82 2.51 6.21
CA HIS A 113 6.64 2.07 5.46
C HIS A 113 6.24 0.67 5.88
N TYR A 114 4.94 0.36 5.85
CA TYR A 114 4.44 -0.96 6.21
C TYR A 114 4.67 -1.96 5.07
N MET A 115 5.31 -3.10 5.37
CA MET A 115 5.60 -4.13 4.38
C MET A 115 4.42 -5.06 4.16
N GLN A 116 4.10 -5.31 2.89
CA GLN A 116 3.13 -6.31 2.47
C GLN A 116 3.86 -7.48 1.80
N ILE A 117 3.51 -8.70 2.23
CA ILE A 117 3.90 -9.94 1.57
C ILE A 117 2.61 -10.58 1.06
N GLU A 118 2.46 -10.67 -0.25
CA GLU A 118 1.34 -11.38 -0.85
C GLU A 118 1.63 -12.88 -0.85
N VAL A 119 0.65 -13.67 -0.43
CA VAL A 119 0.80 -15.12 -0.27
C VAL A 119 -0.20 -15.86 -1.13
N ALA A 120 0.18 -17.07 -1.54
CA ALA A 120 -0.72 -18.04 -2.15
C ALA A 120 -0.76 -19.29 -1.26
N GLY A 121 -1.92 -19.95 -1.21
CA GLY A 121 -2.12 -21.15 -0.39
C GLY A 121 -2.99 -22.16 -1.12
N GLN A 122 -2.60 -23.44 -1.03
CA GLN A 122 -3.43 -24.54 -1.50
C GLN A 122 -4.63 -24.74 -0.56
N LEU A 123 -5.82 -24.86 -1.13
CA LEU A 123 -7.01 -25.24 -0.38
C LEU A 123 -6.91 -26.69 0.10
N ALA A 124 -7.21 -26.92 1.38
CA ALA A 124 -7.18 -28.25 1.99
C ALA A 124 -8.12 -29.26 1.29
N ASN A 125 -9.22 -28.77 0.71
CA ASN A 125 -10.22 -29.56 -0.01
C ASN A 125 -10.07 -29.48 -1.55
N SER A 126 -8.91 -29.09 -2.07
CA SER A 126 -8.67 -29.04 -3.51
C SER A 126 -8.98 -30.39 -4.17
N LYS A 127 -9.77 -30.36 -5.25
CA LYS A 127 -10.05 -31.55 -6.09
C LYS A 127 -8.83 -31.97 -6.93
N GLN A 128 -7.81 -31.12 -7.00
CA GLN A 128 -6.57 -31.36 -7.75
C GLN A 128 -5.35 -31.03 -6.87
N PRO A 129 -5.12 -31.76 -5.76
CA PRO A 129 -4.10 -31.40 -4.78
C PRO A 129 -2.68 -31.45 -5.36
N LYS A 130 -2.38 -32.43 -6.21
CA LYS A 130 -1.07 -32.52 -6.89
C LYS A 130 -0.81 -31.34 -7.83
N LEU A 131 -1.84 -30.86 -8.53
CA LEU A 131 -1.71 -29.71 -9.43
C LEU A 131 -1.55 -28.41 -8.63
N ALA A 132 -2.31 -28.25 -7.54
CA ALA A 132 -2.17 -27.11 -6.65
C ALA A 132 -0.76 -27.05 -6.03
N GLU A 133 -0.22 -28.19 -5.58
CA GLU A 133 1.16 -28.28 -5.07
C GLU A 133 2.18 -27.91 -6.16
N ALA A 134 2.02 -28.42 -7.39
CA ALA A 134 2.88 -28.05 -8.51
C ALA A 134 2.83 -26.55 -8.81
N PHE A 135 1.65 -25.94 -8.75
CA PHE A 135 1.49 -24.49 -8.90
C PHE A 135 2.15 -23.71 -7.75
N MET A 136 2.02 -24.15 -6.49
CA MET A 136 2.69 -23.53 -5.34
C MET A 136 4.23 -23.57 -5.48
N LYS A 137 4.77 -24.63 -6.08
CA LYS A 137 6.21 -24.69 -6.43
C LYS A 137 6.55 -23.76 -7.57
N PHE A 138 5.71 -23.69 -8.61
CA PHE A 138 5.93 -22.83 -9.77
C PHE A 138 5.96 -21.34 -9.42
N VAL A 139 5.09 -20.86 -8.53
CA VAL A 139 5.04 -19.42 -8.19
C VAL A 139 6.31 -18.91 -7.50
N THR A 140 7.18 -19.79 -6.98
CA THR A 140 8.48 -19.40 -6.41
C THR A 140 9.66 -19.62 -7.36
N THR A 141 9.41 -20.07 -8.58
CA THR A 141 10.45 -20.23 -9.61
C THR A 141 10.80 -18.90 -10.27
N GLU A 142 11.98 -18.84 -10.89
CA GLU A 142 12.43 -17.67 -11.66
C GLU A 142 11.48 -17.30 -12.80
N ASP A 143 10.89 -18.27 -13.49
CA ASP A 143 9.98 -18.01 -14.60
C ASP A 143 8.72 -17.25 -14.19
N PHE A 144 8.19 -17.54 -13.00
CA PHE A 144 7.08 -16.77 -12.43
C PHE A 144 7.57 -15.44 -11.85
N GLN A 145 8.66 -15.46 -11.09
CA GLN A 145 9.10 -14.28 -10.34
C GLN A 145 9.65 -13.16 -11.24
N LYS A 146 10.26 -13.50 -12.39
CA LYS A 146 10.81 -12.49 -13.32
C LYS A 146 9.74 -11.60 -13.97
N VAL A 147 8.47 -12.03 -14.00
CA VAL A 147 7.37 -11.23 -14.55
C VAL A 147 6.67 -10.36 -13.50
N ILE A 148 6.92 -10.56 -12.21
CA ILE A 148 6.29 -9.79 -11.13
C ILE A 148 6.58 -8.28 -11.21
N PRO A 149 7.83 -7.83 -11.46
CA PRO A 149 8.16 -6.40 -11.50
C PRO A 149 7.41 -5.59 -12.56
N SER A 150 7.04 -6.19 -13.69
CA SER A 150 6.33 -5.53 -14.80
C SER A 150 4.89 -6.00 -14.98
N GLY A 151 4.47 -7.07 -14.30
CA GLY A 151 3.08 -7.54 -14.29
C GLY A 151 2.28 -6.99 -13.11
N ASN A 152 2.78 -7.22 -11.89
CA ASN A 152 2.12 -6.79 -10.65
C ASN A 152 2.70 -5.50 -10.06
N TRP A 153 3.80 -4.98 -10.64
CA TRP A 153 4.51 -3.79 -10.14
C TRP A 153 4.97 -3.91 -8.69
N MET A 154 5.47 -5.10 -8.33
CA MET A 154 5.94 -5.42 -6.97
C MET A 154 7.35 -6.01 -7.02
N TYR A 155 8.00 -6.08 -5.86
CA TYR A 155 9.27 -6.81 -5.74
C TYR A 155 9.04 -8.32 -5.79
N PRO A 156 9.91 -9.09 -6.47
CA PRO A 156 9.88 -10.54 -6.45
C PRO A 156 10.39 -11.06 -5.09
N VAL A 157 9.98 -12.27 -4.72
CA VAL A 157 10.37 -12.91 -3.44
C VAL A 157 11.74 -13.60 -3.52
N ILE A 158 12.24 -13.84 -4.74
CA ILE A 158 13.57 -14.40 -4.98
C ILE A 158 14.52 -13.31 -5.48
N ASN A 159 15.83 -13.56 -5.35
CA ASN A 159 16.83 -12.69 -5.94
C ASN A 159 16.84 -12.85 -7.47
N THR A 160 16.37 -11.85 -8.20
CA THR A 160 16.36 -11.79 -9.66
C THR A 160 16.58 -10.34 -10.11
N PRO A 161 17.20 -10.10 -11.29
CA PRO A 161 17.39 -8.75 -11.79
C PRO A 161 16.08 -7.98 -11.92
N LEU A 162 16.07 -6.74 -11.40
CA LEU A 162 14.93 -5.83 -11.55
C LEU A 162 15.07 -4.98 -12.81
N PRO A 163 13.96 -4.58 -13.45
CA PRO A 163 13.97 -3.60 -14.54
C PRO A 163 14.62 -2.28 -14.11
N ASP A 164 15.29 -1.58 -15.04
CA ASP A 164 16.02 -0.34 -14.75
C ASP A 164 15.18 0.75 -14.07
N ALA A 165 13.87 0.80 -14.35
CA ALA A 165 12.96 1.74 -13.70
C ALA A 165 12.95 1.62 -12.17
N PHE A 166 13.23 0.42 -11.62
CA PHE A 166 13.27 0.20 -10.18
C PHE A 166 14.46 0.91 -9.50
N LYS A 167 15.53 1.22 -10.24
CA LYS A 167 16.68 1.99 -9.72
C LYS A 167 16.32 3.43 -9.37
N GLN A 168 15.23 3.95 -9.92
CA GLN A 168 14.74 5.31 -9.68
C GLN A 168 13.74 5.38 -8.52
N LEU A 169 13.33 4.22 -7.99
CA LEU A 169 12.34 4.16 -6.92
C LEU A 169 12.98 4.34 -5.56
N THR A 170 12.23 4.96 -4.65
CA THR A 170 12.63 5.03 -3.25
C THR A 170 12.38 3.70 -2.56
N VAL A 171 13.43 3.15 -1.94
CA VAL A 171 13.34 2.02 -1.02
C VAL A 171 13.27 2.59 0.41
N PRO A 172 12.21 2.30 1.18
CA PRO A 172 12.09 2.77 2.56
C PRO A 172 13.29 2.37 3.41
N ALA A 173 13.85 3.32 4.17
CA ALA A 173 14.95 3.06 5.09
C ALA A 173 14.54 2.14 6.26
N LYS A 174 13.25 2.13 6.60
CA LYS A 174 12.68 1.30 7.67
C LYS A 174 11.43 0.59 7.18
N SER A 175 11.43 -0.73 7.35
CA SER A 175 10.27 -1.59 7.12
C SER A 175 9.52 -1.80 8.43
N LEU A 176 8.22 -1.53 8.42
CA LEU A 176 7.32 -1.76 9.55
C LEU A 176 6.49 -3.01 9.29
N GLN A 177 6.33 -3.85 10.31
CA GLN A 177 5.48 -5.03 10.22
C GLN A 177 5.02 -5.46 11.61
N TYR A 178 3.80 -6.00 11.71
CA TYR A 178 3.35 -6.77 12.87
C TYR A 178 3.59 -8.27 12.62
N SER A 179 3.67 -9.06 13.68
CA SER A 179 3.57 -10.51 13.52
C SER A 179 2.18 -10.88 13.03
N ALA A 180 2.06 -12.00 12.30
CA ALA A 180 0.76 -12.50 11.87
C ALA A 180 -0.18 -12.77 13.06
N GLN A 181 0.38 -13.21 14.19
CA GLN A 181 -0.39 -13.45 15.41
C GLN A 181 -0.93 -12.14 16.02
N ASP A 182 -0.12 -11.08 16.07
CA ASP A 182 -0.58 -9.79 16.57
C ASP A 182 -1.73 -9.24 15.72
N VAL A 183 -1.60 -9.32 14.39
CA VAL A 183 -2.66 -8.90 13.48
C VAL A 183 -3.91 -9.75 13.70
N ALA A 184 -3.78 -11.08 13.77
CA ALA A 184 -4.93 -11.96 14.00
C ALA A 184 -5.67 -11.65 15.31
N THR A 185 -4.94 -11.36 16.39
CA THR A 185 -5.51 -11.03 17.70
C THR A 185 -6.24 -9.68 17.70
N HIS A 186 -5.67 -8.65 17.09
CA HIS A 186 -6.14 -7.27 17.29
C HIS A 186 -6.86 -6.64 16.09
N ARG A 187 -6.80 -7.24 14.90
CA ARG A 187 -7.32 -6.65 13.65
C ARG A 187 -8.78 -6.19 13.78
N SER A 188 -9.65 -7.02 14.37
CA SER A 188 -11.07 -6.66 14.50
C SER A 188 -11.29 -5.41 15.35
N GLN A 189 -10.52 -5.25 16.44
CA GLN A 189 -10.57 -4.07 17.29
C GLN A 189 -10.08 -2.83 16.54
N TRP A 190 -8.96 -2.93 15.82
CA TRP A 190 -8.41 -1.80 15.06
C TRP A 190 -9.30 -1.39 13.88
N ILE A 191 -9.96 -2.34 13.21
CA ILE A 191 -10.97 -2.05 12.18
C ILE A 191 -12.14 -1.29 12.80
N GLN A 192 -12.65 -1.70 13.97
CA GLN A 192 -13.75 -1.01 14.63
C GLN A 192 -13.36 0.41 15.04
N ALA A 193 -12.15 0.58 15.57
CA ALA A 193 -11.62 1.88 15.95
C ALA A 193 -11.50 2.82 14.73
N TRP A 194 -10.94 2.32 13.62
CA TRP A 194 -10.91 3.04 12.35
C TRP A 194 -12.33 3.43 11.90
N GLN A 195 -13.25 2.47 11.84
CA GLN A 195 -14.60 2.70 11.35
C GLN A 195 -15.32 3.77 12.18
N ASN A 196 -15.21 3.71 13.51
CA ASN A 196 -15.82 4.70 14.40
C ASN A 196 -15.21 6.10 14.23
N ALA A 197 -13.91 6.20 13.97
CA ALA A 197 -13.21 7.47 13.82
C ALA A 197 -13.49 8.17 12.47
N VAL A 198 -13.77 7.41 11.42
CA VAL A 198 -13.92 7.94 10.05
C VAL A 198 -15.36 7.97 9.54
N SER A 199 -16.29 7.25 10.20
CA SER A 199 -17.72 7.27 9.87
C SER A 199 -18.41 8.39 10.65
N ARG A 200 -19.15 9.24 9.95
CA ARG A 200 -20.11 10.17 10.55
C ARG A 200 -21.52 9.60 10.48
#